data_AF-K1T543-F1
#
_entry.id   AF-K1T543-F1
#
_cell.length_a   1.000
_cell.length_b   1.000
_cell.length_c   1.000
_cell.angle_alpha   90.00
_cell.angle_beta   90.00
_cell.angle_gamma   90.00
#
_symmetry.space_group_name_H-M   'P 1'
#
loop_
_entity.id
_entity.type
_entity.pdbx_description
1 polymer ?
#
loop_
_entity_poly.entity_id
_entity_poly.type
_entity_poly.pdbx_seq_one_letter_code
_entity_poly.pdbx_strand_id
1 'polypeptide(L)'
;MDVASAEQIYRCMAMIVRQIMSDRQKQFQAKTLGEGKKQVYYLCMEFLMGRSLRTSLFNLGLNEVAEQVLADADIKIDTIYEQEPDAGLGNGGLGRLAACYLDGMATDCIPGTGYSILYEYGIFKQKIVDGWQQETADNWLPGGQVWIKSHPDQAQEIRFDGQAIETWEGGFHHVKYENSTLSLLFPTICTLPVTARRAFPSCACGRPRHPA
;
A
#
# COMPACT_ATOMS: atom_id res chain seq x y z
N MET A 1 3.52 -21.25 -30.80
CA MET A 1 3.09 -21.50 -29.41
C MET A 1 3.15 -20.16 -28.72
N ASP A 2 2.00 -19.60 -28.38
CA ASP A 2 1.90 -18.28 -27.74
C ASP A 2 2.42 -18.40 -26.29
N VAL A 3 3.67 -18.03 -26.08
CA VAL A 3 4.25 -17.92 -24.74
C VAL A 3 3.79 -16.59 -24.15
N ALA A 4 3.20 -16.63 -22.94
CA ALA A 4 2.79 -15.42 -22.23
C ALA A 4 4.00 -14.48 -22.03
N SER A 5 3.79 -13.18 -22.10
CA SER A 5 4.86 -12.21 -21.85
C SER A 5 5.30 -12.23 -20.39
N ALA A 6 6.53 -11.78 -20.11
CA ALA A 6 7.02 -11.64 -18.74
C ALA A 6 6.09 -10.78 -17.87
N GLU A 7 5.51 -9.71 -18.43
CA GLU A 7 4.53 -8.86 -17.75
C GLU A 7 3.25 -9.61 -17.38
N GLN A 8 2.73 -10.46 -18.27
CA GLN A 8 1.56 -11.29 -18.01
C GLN A 8 1.84 -12.30 -16.89
N ILE A 9 3.02 -12.93 -16.92
CA ILE A 9 3.47 -13.87 -15.89
C ILE A 9 3.63 -13.16 -14.55
N TYR A 10 4.27 -11.99 -14.52
CA TYR A 10 4.41 -11.14 -13.34
C TYR A 10 3.03 -10.84 -12.71
N ARG A 11 2.09 -10.34 -13.51
CA ARG A 11 0.73 -10.02 -13.03
C ARG A 11 0.04 -11.25 -12.45
N CYS A 12 0.14 -12.39 -13.13
CA CYS A 12 -0.44 -13.64 -12.66
C CYS A 12 0.13 -14.06 -11.29
N MET A 13 1.47 -14.10 -11.17
CA MET A 13 2.14 -14.46 -9.93
C MET A 13 1.82 -13.48 -8.79
N ALA A 14 1.86 -12.17 -9.06
CA ALA A 14 1.53 -11.15 -8.07
C ALA A 14 0.07 -11.27 -7.59
N MET A 15 -0.88 -11.56 -8.48
CA MET A 15 -2.27 -11.80 -8.10
C MET A 15 -2.44 -13.02 -7.19
N ILE A 16 -1.76 -14.14 -7.52
CA ILE A 16 -1.79 -15.37 -6.70
C ILE A 16 -1.21 -15.10 -5.31
N VAL A 17 -0.03 -14.49 -5.25
CA VAL A 17 0.66 -14.16 -4.01
C VAL A 17 -0.16 -13.20 -3.15
N ARG A 18 -0.70 -12.14 -3.75
CA ARG A 18 -1.60 -11.19 -3.06
C ARG A 18 -2.83 -11.88 -2.49
N GLN A 19 -3.43 -12.83 -3.22
CA GLN A 19 -4.61 -13.56 -2.75
C GLN A 19 -4.27 -14.38 -1.48
N ILE A 20 -3.15 -15.10 -1.48
CA ILE A 20 -2.68 -15.86 -0.32
C ILE A 20 -2.48 -14.94 0.89
N MET A 21 -1.82 -13.80 0.69
CA MET A 21 -1.57 -12.81 1.75
C MET A 21 -2.88 -12.20 2.29
N SER A 22 -3.80 -11.83 1.39
CA SER A 22 -5.12 -11.30 1.75
C SER A 22 -5.92 -12.29 2.59
N ASP A 23 -5.87 -13.59 2.30
CA ASP A 23 -6.64 -14.57 3.06
C ASP A 23 -6.04 -14.81 4.45
N ARG A 24 -4.70 -14.85 4.56
CA ARG A 24 -4.03 -14.90 5.86
C ARG A 24 -4.29 -13.63 6.68
N GLN A 25 -4.35 -12.46 6.04
CA GLN A 25 -4.68 -11.20 6.70
C GLN A 25 -6.08 -11.23 7.32
N LYS A 26 -7.09 -11.66 6.57
CA LYS A 26 -8.47 -11.78 7.07
C LYS A 26 -8.55 -12.68 8.29
N GLN A 27 -7.86 -13.83 8.26
CA GLN A 27 -7.82 -14.78 9.39
C GLN A 27 -7.20 -14.13 10.63
N PHE A 28 -6.07 -13.44 10.46
CA PHE A 28 -5.41 -12.74 11.57
C PHE A 28 -6.29 -11.63 12.15
N GLN A 29 -6.86 -10.77 11.31
CA GLN A 29 -7.74 -9.69 11.75
C GLN A 29 -8.96 -10.23 12.51
N ALA A 30 -9.65 -11.24 11.95
CA ALA A 30 -10.81 -11.86 12.60
C ALA A 30 -10.47 -12.40 14.00
N LYS A 31 -9.31 -13.07 14.13
CA LYS A 31 -8.82 -13.54 15.43
C LYS A 31 -8.56 -12.40 16.40
N THR A 32 -7.79 -11.39 15.98
CA THR A 32 -7.41 -10.29 16.87
C THR A 32 -8.59 -9.44 17.33
N LEU A 33 -9.58 -9.24 16.45
CA LEU A 33 -10.80 -8.52 16.77
C LEU A 33 -11.70 -9.35 17.71
N GLY A 34 -11.85 -10.66 17.44
CA GLY A 34 -12.60 -11.57 18.31
C GLY A 34 -12.02 -11.70 19.72
N GLU A 35 -10.69 -11.57 19.86
CA GLU A 35 -10.00 -11.55 21.15
C GLU A 35 -9.98 -10.16 21.82
N GLY A 36 -10.52 -9.12 21.18
CA GLY A 36 -10.53 -7.75 21.73
C GLY A 36 -9.12 -7.14 21.88
N LYS A 37 -8.15 -7.58 21.07
CA LYS A 37 -6.77 -7.08 21.16
C LYS A 37 -6.69 -5.61 20.75
N LYS A 38 -5.90 -4.84 21.50
CA LYS A 38 -5.56 -3.45 21.17
C LYS A 38 -4.93 -3.37 19.78
N GLN A 39 -5.43 -2.44 18.95
CA GLN A 39 -4.93 -2.18 17.61
C GLN A 39 -3.88 -1.06 17.63
N VAL A 40 -2.89 -1.14 16.74
CA VAL A 40 -1.86 -0.11 16.54
C VAL A 40 -2.06 0.54 15.18
N TYR A 41 -2.10 1.87 15.14
CA TYR A 41 -2.25 2.63 13.90
C TYR A 41 -1.01 3.50 13.69
N TYR A 42 -0.27 3.24 12.62
CA TYR A 42 0.95 3.97 12.28
C TYR A 42 0.66 4.93 11.13
N LEU A 43 0.53 6.22 11.43
CA LEU A 43 0.25 7.26 10.45
C LEU A 43 1.58 7.78 9.91
N CYS A 44 1.80 7.69 8.60
CA CYS A 44 2.98 8.21 7.95
C CYS A 44 2.65 8.71 6.55
N MET A 45 3.24 9.84 6.15
CA MET A 45 3.12 10.34 4.78
C MET A 45 3.95 9.52 3.78
N GLU A 46 4.85 8.64 4.25
CA GLU A 46 5.74 7.86 3.39
C GLU A 46 5.82 6.39 3.81
N PHE A 47 5.85 5.50 2.82
CA PHE A 47 6.16 4.08 2.96
C PHE A 47 7.04 3.61 1.79
N LEU A 48 8.33 3.41 2.03
CA LEU A 48 9.27 2.92 1.01
C LEU A 48 9.34 1.39 1.04
N MET A 49 8.33 0.76 0.43
CA MET A 49 8.16 -0.70 0.46
C MET A 49 9.09 -1.45 -0.49
N GLY A 50 9.49 -0.83 -1.60
CA GLY A 50 10.22 -1.48 -2.70
C GLY A 50 9.34 -2.47 -3.47
N ARG A 51 9.97 -3.34 -4.27
CA ARG A 51 9.31 -4.40 -5.04
C ARG A 51 8.74 -5.49 -4.13
N SER A 52 7.47 -5.85 -4.34
CA SER A 52 6.68 -6.69 -3.43
C SER A 52 6.68 -8.17 -3.80
N LEU A 53 6.81 -8.55 -5.08
CA LEU A 53 6.69 -9.95 -5.50
C LEU A 53 7.76 -10.83 -4.86
N ARG A 54 9.02 -10.45 -5.03
CA ARG A 54 10.18 -11.19 -4.50
C ARG A 54 10.10 -11.35 -2.99
N THR A 55 9.88 -10.23 -2.29
CA THR A 55 9.77 -10.19 -0.83
C THR A 55 8.61 -11.05 -0.34
N SER A 56 7.45 -10.99 -1.00
CA SER A 56 6.30 -11.81 -0.64
C SER A 56 6.54 -13.31 -0.84
N LEU A 57 7.12 -13.71 -1.98
CA LEU A 57 7.48 -15.11 -2.24
C LEU A 57 8.44 -15.64 -1.18
N PHE A 58 9.45 -14.86 -0.82
CA PHE A 58 10.38 -15.20 0.25
C PHE A 58 9.68 -15.39 1.60
N ASN A 59 8.87 -14.42 2.02
CA ASN A 59 8.17 -14.43 3.31
C ASN A 59 7.14 -15.57 3.41
N LEU A 60 6.51 -15.94 2.29
CA LEU A 60 5.59 -17.07 2.21
C LEU A 60 6.30 -18.42 2.13
N GLY A 61 7.63 -18.45 1.90
CA GLY A 61 8.40 -19.68 1.66
C GLY A 61 8.11 -20.31 0.29
N LEU A 62 7.73 -19.51 -0.71
CA LEU A 62 7.34 -19.94 -2.05
C LEU A 62 8.41 -19.64 -3.11
N ASN A 63 9.55 -19.05 -2.73
CA ASN A 63 10.57 -18.63 -3.70
C ASN A 63 11.10 -19.79 -4.54
N GLU A 64 11.52 -20.88 -3.90
CA GLU A 64 12.05 -22.08 -4.59
C GLU A 64 11.00 -22.73 -5.49
N VAL A 65 9.75 -22.80 -5.03
CA VAL A 65 8.63 -23.36 -5.80
C VAL A 65 8.36 -22.52 -7.06
N ALA A 66 8.32 -21.20 -6.90
CA ALA A 66 8.10 -20.28 -8.01
C ALA A 66 9.24 -20.36 -9.04
N GLU A 67 10.49 -20.45 -8.57
CA GLU A 67 11.67 -20.59 -9.43
C GLU A 67 11.65 -21.89 -10.21
N GLN A 68 11.35 -23.03 -9.57
CA GLN A 68 11.27 -24.33 -10.23
C GLN A 68 10.17 -24.36 -11.30
N VAL A 69 8.97 -23.86 -10.99
CA VAL A 69 7.83 -23.85 -11.93
C VAL A 69 8.13 -23.02 -13.18
N LEU A 70 8.83 -21.90 -13.04
CA LEU A 70 9.25 -21.10 -14.18
C LEU A 70 10.41 -21.75 -14.95
N ALA A 71 11.35 -22.39 -14.25
CA ALA A 71 12.47 -23.10 -14.86
C ALA A 71 12.01 -24.27 -15.74
N ASP A 72 10.94 -24.99 -15.35
CA ASP A 72 10.33 -26.04 -16.17
C ASP A 72 9.81 -25.53 -17.54
N ALA A 73 9.57 -24.21 -17.64
CA ALA A 73 9.18 -23.52 -18.86
C ALA A 73 10.33 -22.71 -19.50
N ASP A 74 11.57 -22.91 -19.07
CA ASP A 74 12.78 -22.17 -19.49
C ASP A 74 12.70 -20.65 -19.24
N ILE A 75 11.97 -20.24 -18.19
CA ILE A 75 11.78 -18.84 -17.81
C ILE A 75 12.58 -18.56 -16.53
N LYS A 76 13.45 -17.53 -16.57
CA LYS A 76 14.20 -17.06 -15.40
C LYS A 76 13.34 -16.14 -14.55
N ILE A 77 13.18 -16.45 -13.27
CA ILE A 77 12.35 -15.67 -12.34
C ILE A 77 12.80 -14.20 -12.21
N ASP A 78 14.11 -13.92 -12.35
CA ASP A 78 14.64 -12.55 -12.33
C ASP A 78 14.04 -11.68 -13.44
N THR A 79 13.76 -12.25 -14.63
CA THR A 79 13.11 -11.50 -15.72
C THR A 79 11.69 -11.08 -15.38
N ILE A 80 11.03 -11.79 -14.46
CA ILE A 80 9.70 -11.50 -13.95
C ILE A 80 9.77 -10.42 -12.86
N TYR A 81 10.79 -10.46 -11.99
CA TYR A 81 11.01 -9.40 -10.99
C TYR A 81 11.32 -8.03 -11.59
N GLU A 82 11.94 -7.99 -12.78
CA GLU A 82 12.17 -6.72 -13.49
C GLU A 82 10.91 -6.11 -14.11
N GLN A 83 9.80 -6.84 -14.17
CA GLN A 83 8.53 -6.28 -14.62
C GLN A 83 7.81 -5.47 -13.53
N GLU A 84 8.25 -5.59 -12.27
CA GLU A 84 7.64 -4.90 -11.15
C GLU A 84 8.20 -3.48 -10.98
N PRO A 85 7.36 -2.43 -11.08
CA PRO A 85 7.80 -1.08 -10.75
C PRO A 85 7.98 -0.93 -9.23
N ASP A 86 8.93 -0.08 -8.82
CA ASP A 86 9.05 0.33 -7.43
C ASP A 86 7.82 1.13 -6.98
N ALA A 87 7.34 0.87 -5.76
CA ALA A 87 6.18 1.60 -5.24
C ALA A 87 6.56 3.05 -4.91
N GLY A 88 5.96 4.00 -5.63
CA GLY A 88 6.13 5.45 -5.43
C GLY A 88 5.40 5.98 -4.19
N LEU A 89 5.61 5.36 -3.03
CA LEU A 89 4.93 5.69 -1.77
C LEU A 89 5.84 6.33 -0.73
N GLY A 90 7.13 6.48 -0.99
CA GLY A 90 8.09 7.10 -0.07
C GLY A 90 9.44 7.33 -0.74
N ASN A 91 10.30 8.11 -0.08
CA ASN A 91 11.46 8.70 -0.76
C ASN A 91 12.77 8.38 -0.07
N GLY A 92 12.76 8.33 1.26
CA GLY A 92 13.98 8.24 2.04
C GLY A 92 13.84 7.45 3.33
N GLY A 93 14.69 7.80 4.31
CA GLY A 93 14.80 7.08 5.58
C GLY A 93 13.51 7.02 6.39
N LEU A 94 12.68 8.07 6.34
CA LEU A 94 11.39 8.09 7.02
C LEU A 94 10.44 7.00 6.47
N GLY A 95 10.26 6.96 5.15
CA GLY A 95 9.45 5.94 4.51
C GLY A 95 10.00 4.53 4.70
N ARG A 96 11.33 4.37 4.70
CA ARG A 96 11.96 3.07 4.95
C ARG A 96 11.80 2.60 6.39
N LEU A 97 11.90 3.52 7.36
CA LEU A 97 11.65 3.25 8.77
C LEU A 97 10.20 2.82 8.99
N ALA A 98 9.25 3.53 8.40
CA ALA A 98 7.83 3.20 8.45
C ALA A 98 7.56 1.79 7.88
N ALA A 99 8.15 1.46 6.73
CA ALA A 99 8.06 0.12 6.14
C ALA A 99 8.65 -0.97 7.08
N CYS A 100 9.83 -0.71 7.68
CA CYS A 100 10.44 -1.62 8.65
C CYS A 100 9.59 -1.81 9.91
N TYR A 101 8.89 -0.77 10.39
CA TYR A 101 7.98 -0.92 11.52
C TYR A 101 6.75 -1.76 11.20
N LEU A 102 6.19 -1.64 9.99
CA LEU A 102 5.11 -2.55 9.57
C LEU A 102 5.60 -4.00 9.51
N ASP A 103 6.81 -4.22 8.99
CA ASP A 103 7.43 -5.54 8.95
C ASP A 103 7.68 -6.14 10.35
N GLY A 104 8.23 -5.33 11.27
CA GLY A 104 8.44 -5.72 12.66
C GLY A 104 7.14 -6.02 13.40
N MET A 105 6.10 -5.17 13.25
CA MET A 105 4.78 -5.43 13.83
C MET A 105 4.19 -6.74 13.31
N ALA A 106 4.36 -7.03 12.02
CA ALA A 106 3.95 -8.31 11.47
C ALA A 106 4.70 -9.45 12.19
N THR A 107 6.03 -9.38 12.27
CA THR A 107 6.88 -10.41 12.86
C THR A 107 6.47 -10.73 14.30
N ASP A 108 6.22 -9.68 15.09
CA ASP A 108 5.82 -9.80 16.50
C ASP A 108 4.31 -10.09 16.70
N CYS A 109 3.58 -10.31 15.61
CA CYS A 109 2.13 -10.55 15.62
C CYS A 109 1.33 -9.41 16.29
N ILE A 110 1.83 -8.18 16.18
CA ILE A 110 1.16 -6.97 16.63
C ILE A 110 0.10 -6.61 15.58
N PRO A 111 -1.18 -6.42 15.96
CA PRO A 111 -2.22 -5.99 15.03
C PRO A 111 -2.05 -4.51 14.67
N GLY A 112 -1.14 -4.26 13.73
CA GLY A 112 -0.81 -2.94 13.20
C GLY A 112 -1.49 -2.64 11.87
N THR A 113 -1.80 -1.36 11.61
CA THR A 113 -2.17 -0.85 10.29
C THR A 113 -1.43 0.44 10.00
N GLY A 114 -0.78 0.52 8.84
CA GLY A 114 -0.20 1.75 8.33
C GLY A 114 -1.27 2.60 7.62
N TYR A 115 -1.23 3.91 7.82
CA TYR A 115 -2.08 4.86 7.09
C TYR A 115 -1.23 5.87 6.35
N SER A 116 -1.54 6.08 5.06
CA SER A 116 -0.82 7.00 4.19
C SER A 116 -1.72 7.63 3.11
N ILE A 117 -1.09 8.37 2.20
CA ILE A 117 -1.71 8.90 0.99
C ILE A 117 -1.28 8.04 -0.19
N LEU A 118 -2.19 7.80 -1.15
CA LEU A 118 -1.86 7.09 -2.38
C LEU A 118 -1.34 8.10 -3.41
N TYR A 119 -0.03 8.25 -3.52
CA TYR A 119 0.59 9.13 -4.52
C TYR A 119 0.57 8.49 -5.91
N GLU A 120 -0.01 9.19 -6.89
CA GLU A 120 -0.09 8.73 -8.27
C GLU A 120 1.26 8.77 -8.99
N TYR A 121 2.10 9.76 -8.65
CA TYR A 121 3.36 10.07 -9.36
C TYR A 121 4.62 9.94 -8.48
N GLY A 122 4.50 9.33 -7.30
CA GLY A 122 5.61 9.20 -6.35
C GLY A 122 6.34 10.52 -6.07
N ILE A 123 7.67 10.46 -6.02
CA ILE A 123 8.53 11.64 -5.93
C ILE A 123 8.91 12.17 -7.32
N PHE A 124 9.81 11.47 -8.01
CA PHE A 124 10.20 11.68 -9.40
C PHE A 124 11.10 10.53 -9.85
N LYS A 125 11.14 10.30 -11.16
CA LYS A 125 12.14 9.47 -11.82
C LYS A 125 13.31 10.34 -12.26
N GLN A 126 14.48 10.08 -11.68
CA GLN A 126 15.71 10.81 -11.95
C GLN A 126 16.35 10.34 -13.26
N LYS A 127 16.75 11.30 -14.11
CA LYS A 127 17.59 11.06 -15.28
C LYS A 127 18.77 12.02 -15.25
N ILE A 128 19.97 11.53 -15.57
CA ILE A 128 21.14 12.37 -15.75
C ILE A 128 21.32 12.64 -17.24
N VAL A 129 21.30 13.92 -17.64
CA VAL A 129 21.50 14.37 -19.03
C VAL A 129 22.55 15.45 -19.01
N ASP A 130 23.64 15.25 -19.74
CA ASP A 130 24.78 16.19 -19.83
C ASP A 130 25.34 16.61 -18.46
N GLY A 131 25.35 15.69 -17.49
CA GLY A 131 25.82 15.93 -16.13
C GLY A 131 24.81 16.58 -15.18
N TRP A 132 23.59 16.86 -15.64
CA TRP A 132 22.54 17.51 -14.85
C TRP A 132 21.38 16.57 -14.54
N GLN A 133 20.77 16.75 -13.36
CA GLN A 133 19.54 16.09 -12.98
C GLN A 133 18.36 16.65 -13.78
N GLN A 134 17.60 15.74 -14.39
CA GLN A 134 16.27 16.00 -14.94
C GLN A 134 15.26 15.11 -14.22
N GLU A 135 14.13 15.71 -13.87
CA GLU A 135 13.04 15.08 -13.12
C GLU A 135 11.88 14.79 -14.08
N THR A 136 11.34 13.57 -13.99
CA THR A 136 10.13 13.17 -14.70
C THR A 136 9.16 12.52 -13.74
N ALA A 137 7.86 12.54 -14.05
CA ALA A 137 6.86 11.90 -13.19
C ALA A 137 7.10 10.39 -13.08
N ASP A 138 6.95 9.83 -11.88
CA ASP A 138 7.10 8.39 -11.64
C ASP A 138 5.75 7.67 -11.79
N ASN A 139 5.50 7.13 -12.98
CA ASN A 139 4.26 6.44 -13.34
C ASN A 139 4.29 4.97 -12.89
N TRP A 140 4.30 4.71 -11.59
CA TRP A 140 4.46 3.37 -11.02
C TRP A 140 3.17 2.52 -10.96
N LEU A 141 1.99 3.16 -11.02
CA LEU A 141 0.70 2.45 -10.89
C LEU A 141 0.46 1.41 -11.99
N PRO A 142 0.75 1.67 -13.28
CA PRO A 142 0.79 0.60 -14.28
C PRO A 142 1.77 -0.50 -13.86
N GLY A 143 1.25 -1.71 -13.61
CA GLY A 143 2.04 -2.79 -12.99
C GLY A 143 1.86 -2.81 -11.47
N GLY A 144 2.20 -1.72 -10.76
CA GLY A 144 2.13 -1.64 -9.30
C GLY A 144 0.72 -1.77 -8.71
N GLN A 145 -0.31 -1.38 -9.45
CA GLN A 145 -1.72 -1.49 -9.07
C GLN A 145 -2.17 -2.92 -8.74
N VAL A 146 -1.41 -3.94 -9.16
CA VAL A 146 -1.70 -5.33 -8.79
C VAL A 146 -1.67 -5.53 -7.27
N TRP A 147 -0.90 -4.74 -6.52
CA TRP A 147 -0.80 -4.83 -5.06
C TRP A 147 -1.87 -4.05 -4.30
N ILE A 148 -2.75 -3.37 -5.04
CA ILE A 148 -3.64 -2.35 -4.53
C ILE A 148 -5.10 -2.81 -4.71
N LYS A 149 -5.92 -2.58 -3.68
CA LYS A 149 -7.36 -2.83 -3.72
C LYS A 149 -8.14 -1.64 -3.17
N SER A 150 -8.94 -1.01 -4.04
CA SER A 150 -9.80 0.11 -3.66
C SER A 150 -11.05 -0.36 -2.91
N HIS A 151 -11.47 0.43 -1.92
CA HIS A 151 -12.67 0.22 -1.09
C HIS A 151 -13.57 1.45 -1.14
N PRO A 152 -14.24 1.71 -2.28
CA PRO A 152 -15.05 2.90 -2.46
C PRO A 152 -16.29 2.95 -1.55
N ASP A 153 -16.74 1.78 -1.08
CA ASP A 153 -17.79 1.61 -0.07
C ASP A 153 -17.43 2.19 1.31
N GLN A 154 -16.14 2.50 1.53
CA GLN A 154 -15.62 3.05 2.78
C GLN A 154 -15.19 4.51 2.65
N ALA A 155 -15.63 5.22 1.60
CA ALA A 155 -15.27 6.61 1.37
C ALA A 155 -15.60 7.50 2.58
N GLN A 156 -14.67 8.39 2.93
CA GLN A 156 -14.81 9.33 4.03
C GLN A 156 -14.89 10.76 3.50
N GLU A 157 -15.74 11.56 4.12
CA GLU A 157 -15.80 13.00 3.87
C GLU A 157 -14.66 13.72 4.60
N ILE A 158 -13.88 14.49 3.86
CA ILE A 158 -12.86 15.39 4.39
C ILE A 158 -13.24 16.81 4.00
N ARG A 159 -13.25 17.71 4.98
CA ARG A 159 -13.65 19.10 4.80
C ARG A 159 -12.42 20.01 4.89
N PHE A 160 -12.31 20.93 3.95
CA PHE A 160 -11.29 21.97 3.92
C PHE A 160 -11.97 23.35 3.95
N ASP A 161 -11.21 24.39 4.29
CA ASP A 161 -11.70 25.77 4.36
C ASP A 161 -12.88 25.94 5.35
N GLY A 162 -13.74 26.93 5.07
CA GLY A 162 -14.91 27.24 5.89
C GLY A 162 -14.58 28.10 7.10
N GLN A 163 -15.54 28.17 8.03
CA GLN A 163 -15.44 28.98 9.23
C GLN A 163 -16.09 28.27 10.42
N ALA A 164 -15.52 28.49 11.61
CA ALA A 164 -16.11 28.08 12.87
C ALA A 164 -17.14 29.12 13.32
N ILE A 165 -18.37 28.68 13.58
CA ILE A 165 -19.43 29.46 14.18
C ILE A 165 -19.57 28.99 15.63
N GLU A 166 -19.34 29.91 16.56
CA GLU A 166 -19.39 29.68 17.99
C GLU A 166 -20.70 30.21 18.58
N THR A 167 -21.41 29.39 19.34
CA THR A 167 -22.63 29.79 20.06
C THR A 167 -22.60 29.34 21.51
N TRP A 168 -23.26 30.11 22.38
CA TRP A 168 -23.38 29.82 23.81
C TRP A 168 -24.85 29.64 24.16
N GLU A 169 -25.25 28.43 24.53
CA GLU A 169 -26.63 28.11 24.93
C GLU A 169 -26.62 27.41 26.29
N GLY A 170 -27.40 27.93 27.25
CA GLY A 170 -27.48 27.34 28.60
C GLY A 170 -26.16 27.28 29.36
N GLY A 171 -25.16 28.11 29.00
CA GLY A 171 -23.81 28.08 29.57
C GLY A 171 -22.85 27.08 28.92
N PHE A 172 -23.29 26.34 27.89
CA PHE A 172 -22.43 25.43 27.12
C PHE A 172 -21.97 26.09 25.82
N HIS A 173 -20.70 25.84 25.47
CA HIS A 173 -20.10 26.30 24.23
C HIS A 173 -20.32 25.27 23.11
N HIS A 174 -20.87 25.71 21.99
CA HIS A 174 -21.09 24.90 20.80
C HIS A 174 -20.30 25.49 19.63
N VAL A 175 -19.63 24.62 18.87
CA VAL A 175 -18.89 25.00 17.66
C VAL A 175 -19.46 24.24 16.47
N LYS A 176 -19.84 24.98 15.43
CA LYS A 176 -20.31 24.43 14.16
C LYS A 176 -19.43 24.92 13.03
N TYR A 177 -19.01 24.03 12.14
CA TYR A 177 -18.26 24.40 10.95
C TYR A 177 -19.20 24.56 9.75
N GLU A 178 -19.13 25.73 9.09
CA GLU A 178 -19.95 26.07 7.94
C GLU A 178 -19.09 26.51 6.75
N ASN A 179 -19.67 26.49 5.54
CA ASN A 179 -19.04 26.93 4.28
C ASN A 179 -17.73 26.20 3.93
N SER A 180 -17.57 24.94 4.35
CA SER A 180 -16.40 24.11 4.01
C SER A 180 -16.48 23.52 2.61
N THR A 181 -15.34 23.42 1.94
CA THR A 181 -15.15 22.67 0.71
C THR A 181 -15.09 21.17 1.02
N LEU A 182 -15.93 20.35 0.37
CA LEU A 182 -15.94 18.90 0.56
C LEU A 182 -14.98 18.19 -0.41
N SER A 183 -14.22 17.23 0.11
CA SER A 183 -13.44 16.25 -0.63
C SER A 183 -13.74 14.84 -0.13
N LEU A 184 -13.80 13.87 -1.03
CA LEU A 184 -14.00 12.46 -0.68
C LEU A 184 -12.65 11.74 -0.66
N LEU A 185 -12.34 11.10 0.46
CA LEU A 185 -11.19 10.23 0.60
C LEU A 185 -11.63 8.79 0.36
N PHE A 186 -11.12 8.17 -0.70
CA PHE A 186 -11.39 6.76 -1.00
C PHE A 186 -10.28 5.87 -0.43
N PRO A 187 -10.56 5.05 0.60
CA PRO A 187 -9.57 4.13 1.15
C PRO A 187 -9.16 3.09 0.12
N THR A 188 -7.87 2.82 0.09
CA THR A 188 -7.27 1.84 -0.80
C THR A 188 -6.28 1.01 0.01
N ILE A 189 -6.53 -0.29 0.12
CA ILE A 189 -5.66 -1.21 0.85
C ILE A 189 -4.53 -1.63 -0.07
N CYS A 190 -3.30 -1.39 0.35
CA CYS A 190 -2.09 -1.94 -0.23
C CYS A 190 -1.71 -3.21 0.54
N THR A 191 -1.69 -4.34 -0.15
CA THR A 191 -1.22 -5.61 0.43
C THR A 191 0.31 -5.55 0.52
N LEU A 192 0.83 -5.52 1.75
CA LEU A 192 2.25 -5.30 1.99
C LEU A 192 3.03 -6.61 2.09
N PRO A 193 4.22 -6.70 1.50
CA PRO A 193 5.12 -7.84 1.60
C PRO A 193 5.81 -7.89 2.97
N VAL A 194 5.05 -8.12 4.03
CA VAL A 194 5.59 -8.22 5.40
C VAL A 194 6.04 -9.64 5.73
N THR A 195 7.08 -9.75 6.57
CA THR A 195 7.81 -10.98 6.92
C THR A 195 6.96 -12.03 7.62
N ALA A 196 5.86 -11.65 8.25
CA ALA A 196 5.17 -12.58 9.11
C ALA A 196 4.24 -13.55 8.38
N ARG A 197 4.46 -14.83 8.69
CA ARG A 197 3.54 -15.92 8.33
C ARG A 197 2.21 -15.89 9.10
N ARG A 198 2.12 -15.09 10.17
CA ARG A 198 1.03 -15.09 11.15
C ARG A 198 0.24 -13.77 11.25
N ALA A 199 0.76 -12.66 10.76
CA ALA A 199 0.11 -11.34 10.83
C ALA A 199 0.39 -10.54 9.56
N PHE A 200 -0.61 -9.82 9.06
CA PHE A 200 -0.50 -9.02 7.83
C PHE A 200 -1.07 -7.62 8.10
N PRO A 201 -0.26 -6.66 8.54
CA PRO A 201 -0.64 -5.26 8.53
C PRO A 201 -1.04 -4.82 7.12
N SER A 202 -2.13 -4.06 7.03
CA SER A 202 -2.49 -3.30 5.83
C SER A 202 -1.78 -1.96 5.85
N CYS A 203 -1.41 -1.45 4.67
CA CYS A 203 -1.34 0.00 4.50
C CYS A 203 -2.65 0.44 3.83
N ALA A 204 -3.35 1.37 4.45
CA ALA A 204 -4.49 2.05 3.85
C ALA A 204 -4.01 3.40 3.32
N CYS A 205 -4.03 3.54 2.00
CA CYS A 205 -3.73 4.79 1.32
C CYS A 205 -5.05 5.42 0.85
N GLY A 206 -5.26 6.70 1.13
CA GLY A 206 -6.44 7.41 0.66
C GLY A 206 -6.17 8.16 -0.65
N ARG A 207 -7.12 8.15 -1.58
CA ARG A 207 -7.12 9.06 -2.74
C ARG A 207 -8.20 10.14 -2.57
N PRO A 208 -7.84 11.42 -2.40
CA PRO A 208 -8.83 12.49 -2.41
C PRO A 208 -9.39 12.70 -3.83
N ARG A 209 -10.70 12.89 -3.93
CA ARG A 209 -11.37 13.38 -5.14
C ARG A 209 -12.41 14.43 -4.76
N HIS A 210 -12.54 15.48 -5.56
CA HIS A 210 -13.68 16.38 -5.43
C HIS A 210 -14.96 15.67 -5.89
N PRO A 211 -16.08 15.85 -5.18
CA PRO A 211 -17.39 15.46 -5.72
C PRO A 211 -17.60 16.21 -7.05
N ALA A 212 -18.06 15.48 -8.06
CA ALA A 212 -18.36 16.01 -9.39
C ALA A 212 -19.54 16.99 -9.35
#